data_AF-A0A8J7R835-F1
#
_entry.id   AF-A0A8J7R835-F1
#
_cell.length_a   1.000
_cell.length_b   1.000
_cell.length_c   1.000
_cell.angle_alpha   90.00
_cell.angle_beta   90.00
_cell.angle_gamma   90.00
#
_symmetry.space_group_name_H-M   'P 1'
#
loop_
_entity.id
_entity.type
_entity.pdbx_description
1 polymer ?
#
loop_
_entity_poly.entity_id
_entity_poly.type
_entity_poly.pdbx_seq_one_letter_code
_entity_poly.pdbx_strand_id
1 'polypeptide(L)' 'MPRVETRTLEVPPSLLQCMPEPQARAAWRTQRDVALFLIELAEAGEDCRVKLDAVRKVMER' A
#
# COMPACT_ATOMS: atom_id res chain seq x y z
N MET A 1 -19.12 -35.80 -1.15
CA MET A 1 -18.35 -34.82 -0.33
C MET A 1 -17.50 -34.00 -1.28
N PRO A 2 -17.51 -32.66 -1.23
CA PRO A 2 -16.62 -31.85 -2.05
C PRO A 2 -15.15 -32.11 -1.66
N ARG A 3 -14.28 -32.22 -2.66
CA ARG A 3 -12.83 -32.33 -2.46
C ARG A 3 -12.26 -30.93 -2.28
N VAL A 4 -11.72 -30.64 -1.11
CA VAL A 4 -11.03 -29.37 -0.85
C VAL A 4 -9.62 -29.48 -1.42
N GLU A 5 -9.27 -28.58 -2.33
CA GLU A 5 -7.90 -28.42 -2.84
C GLU A 5 -7.31 -27.14 -2.26
N THR A 6 -6.21 -27.27 -1.51
CA THR A 6 -5.45 -26.13 -1.00
C THR A 6 -4.35 -25.79 -1.98
N ARG A 7 -4.25 -24.51 -2.36
CA ARG A 7 -3.15 -23.98 -3.18
C ARG A 7 -2.43 -22.89 -2.39
N THR A 8 -1.11 -22.97 -2.34
CA THR A 8 -0.28 -21.89 -1.79
C THR A 8 0.12 -20.98 -2.95
N LEU A 9 -0.24 -19.70 -2.85
CA LEU A 9 0.21 -18.67 -3.79
C LEU A 9 1.41 -17.96 -3.18
N GLU A 10 2.52 -17.94 -3.91
CA GLU A 10 3.69 -17.17 -3.51
C GLU A 10 3.51 -15.72 -3.94
N VAL A 11 3.37 -14.82 -2.97
CA VAL A 11 3.33 -13.37 -3.20
C VAL A 11 4.73 -12.80 -2.97
N PRO A 12 5.32 -12.08 -3.94
CA PRO A 12 6.60 -11.43 -3.76
C PRO A 12 6.60 -10.53 -2.50
N PRO A 13 7.59 -10.66 -1.59
CA PRO A 13 7.61 -9.88 -0.34
C PRO A 13 7.56 -8.36 -0.54
N SER A 14 8.09 -7.87 -1.67
CA SER A 14 8.06 -6.44 -2.03
C SER A 14 6.65 -5.88 -2.25
N LEU A 15 5.67 -6.75 -2.57
CA LEU A 15 4.27 -6.35 -2.69
C LEU A 15 3.55 -6.31 -1.34
N LEU A 16 4.12 -6.95 -0.31
CA LEU A 16 3.54 -7.03 1.04
C LEU A 16 4.03 -5.91 1.96
N GLN A 17 4.88 -5.02 1.46
CA GLN A 17 5.40 -3.89 2.20
C GLN A 17 5.19 -2.60 1.41
N CYS A 18 4.27 -1.77 1.90
CA CYS A 18 4.04 -0.43 1.36
C CYS A 18 5.08 0.56 1.91
N MET A 19 5.26 1.67 1.21
CA MET A 19 5.90 2.87 1.74
C MET A 19 5.20 3.27 3.04
N PRO A 20 5.95 3.69 4.08
CA PRO A 20 5.34 4.11 5.34
C PRO A 20 4.42 5.32 5.12
N GLU A 21 3.24 5.28 5.72
CA GLU A 21 2.33 6.42 5.71
C GLU A 21 2.91 7.56 6.56
N PRO A 22 2.99 8.79 6.04
CA PRO A 22 3.46 9.92 6.83
C PRO A 22 2.44 10.24 7.92
N GLN A 23 2.92 10.54 9.13
CA GLN A 23 2.05 10.87 10.25
C GLN A 23 1.67 12.36 10.22
N ALA A 24 0.37 12.64 10.33
CA ALA A 24 -0.12 13.99 10.51
C ALA A 24 0.42 14.58 11.82
N ARG A 25 0.97 15.79 11.76
CA ARG A 25 1.42 16.53 12.94
C ARG A 25 0.25 17.34 13.51
N ALA A 26 0.18 17.41 14.84
CA ALA A 26 -0.85 18.20 15.54
C ALA A 26 -0.79 19.70 15.23
N ALA A 27 0.38 20.22 14.82
CA ALA A 27 0.55 21.61 14.40
C ALA A 27 1.55 21.72 13.25
N TRP A 28 1.10 22.26 12.11
CA TRP A 28 1.94 22.66 10.97
C TRP A 28 2.30 24.14 11.10
N ARG A 29 3.54 24.53 10.76
CA ARG A 29 4.00 25.92 10.93
C ARG A 29 3.63 26.78 9.74
N THR A 30 3.57 26.19 8.55
CA THR A 30 3.30 26.89 7.30
C THR A 30 2.40 26.08 6.37
N GLN A 31 1.76 26.76 5.40
CA GLN A 31 1.04 26.10 4.30
C GLN A 31 1.96 25.22 3.44
N ARG A 32 3.25 25.59 3.34
CA ARG A 32 4.25 24.77 2.65
C ARG A 32 4.42 23.42 3.34
N ASP A 33 4.40 23.38 4.68
CA ASP A 33 4.53 22.12 5.41
C ASP A 33 3.34 21.20 5.15
N VAL A 34 2.13 21.77 5.09
CA VAL A 34 0.91 21.03 4.72
C VAL A 34 1.02 20.49 3.30
N ALA A 35 1.45 21.32 2.35
CA ALA A 35 1.60 20.90 0.96
C ALA A 35 2.60 19.75 0.80
N LEU A 36 3.75 19.82 1.49
CA LEU A 36 4.74 18.75 1.48
C LEU A 36 4.18 17.45 2.07
N PHE A 37 3.47 17.54 3.21
CA PHE A 37 2.81 16.38 3.80
C PHE A 37 1.79 15.73 2.86
N LEU A 38 0.98 16.53 2.16
CA LEU A 38 -0.02 16.01 1.22
C LEU A 38 0.63 15.29 0.03
N ILE A 39 1.80 15.76 -0.43
CA ILE A 39 2.58 15.09 -1.47
C ILE A 39 3.08 13.73 -0.97
N GLU A 40 3.75 13.71 0.19
CA GLU A 40 4.26 12.47 0.80
C GLU A 40 3.12 11.46 1.04
N LEU A 41 1.95 11.94 1.49
CA LEU A 41 0.78 11.10 1.73
C LEU A 41 0.22 10.52 0.43
N ALA A 42 0.15 11.32 -0.63
CA ALA A 42 -0.30 10.87 -1.94
C ALA A 42 0.64 9.81 -2.52
N GLU A 43 1.95 10.01 -2.40
CA GLU A 43 2.98 9.06 -2.85
C GLU A 43 2.92 7.73 -2.09
N ALA A 44 2.85 7.77 -0.75
CA ALA A 44 2.73 6.56 0.06
C ALA A 44 1.43 5.79 -0.24
N GLY A 45 0.33 6.51 -0.44
CA GLY A 45 -0.94 5.90 -0.82
C GLY A 45 -0.90 5.26 -2.22
N GLU A 46 -0.23 5.90 -3.18
CA GLU A 46 -0.11 5.38 -4.54
C GLU A 46 0.73 4.10 -4.60
N ASP A 47 1.89 4.10 -3.92
CA ASP A 47 2.72 2.90 -3.78
C ASP A 47 1.89 1.70 -3.27
N CYS A 48 1.09 1.92 -2.23
CA CYS A 48 0.31 0.84 -1.64
C CYS A 48 -0.83 0.36 -2.55
N ARG A 49 -1.52 1.27 -3.24
CA ARG A 49 -2.57 0.91 -4.21
C ARG A 49 -2.02 0.10 -5.38
N VAL A 50 -0.88 0.50 -5.93
CA VAL A 50 -0.20 -0.22 -7.03
C VAL A 50 0.21 -1.62 -6.59
N LYS A 51 0.81 -1.77 -5.40
CA LYS A 51 1.19 -3.08 -4.86
C LYS A 51 -0.02 -3.98 -4.61
N LEU A 52 -1.09 -3.42 -4.04
CA LEU A 52 -2.32 -4.18 -3.79
C LEU A 52 -2.98 -4.66 -5.09
N ASP A 53 -2.97 -3.85 -6.14
CA ASP A 53 -3.44 -4.26 -7.47
C ASP A 53 -2.58 -5.41 -8.05
N ALA A 54 -1.26 -5.37 -7.84
CA ALA A 54 -0.39 -6.48 -8.21
C ALA A 54 -0.68 -7.76 -7.41
N VAL A 55 -0.96 -7.66 -6.10
CA VAL A 55 -1.38 -8.80 -5.27
C VAL A 55 -2.69 -9.39 -5.78
N ARG A 56 -3.68 -8.54 -6.10
CA ARG A 56 -4.97 -8.98 -6.69
C ARG A 56 -4.73 -9.82 -7.94
N LYS A 57 -3.86 -9.36 -8.84
CA LYS A 57 -3.48 -10.08 -10.06
C LYS A 57 -2.77 -11.42 -9.81
N VAL A 58 -2.13 -11.61 -8.65
CA VAL A 58 -1.57 -12.92 -8.24
C VAL A 58 -2.67 -13.85 -7.74
N MET A 59 -3.67 -13.31 -7.02
CA MET A 59 -4.77 -14.09 -6.45
C MET A 59 -5.81 -14.52 -7.48
N GLU A 60 -5.97 -13.76 -8.56
CA GLU A 60 -6.93 -14.05 -9.65
C GLU A 60 -6.38 -15.02 -10.71
N ARG A 61 -5.14 -15.51 -10.54
CA ARG A 61 -4.53 -16.56 -11.37
C ARG A 61 -4.82 -17.95 -10.82
#